data_AF-A0A822XGJ7-F1
#
_entry.id   AF-A0A822XGJ7-F1
#
_cell.length_a   1.000
_cell.length_b   1.000
_cell.length_c   1.000
_cell.angle_alpha   90.00
_cell.angle_beta   90.00
_cell.angle_gamma   90.00
#
_symmetry.space_group_name_H-M   'P 1'
#
loop_
_entity.id
_entity.type
_entity.pdbx_description
1 polymer ?
#
loop_
_entity_poly.entity_id
_entity_poly.type
_entity_poly.pdbx_seq_one_letter_code
_entity_poly.pdbx_strand_id
1 'polypeptide(L)'
;MLWIVYGLPPVHPHSILVITINGAGFIIELAYVFLFLLYSDRRKRIRILAMMLVEFAFVGAIAVLVLTLAHTHDRRSLIVGSFCVFFGTLMYAAPLSIMVSTMGTEAVRVESSRNKIKAKNFELTGLPSGATSITMLGHSKILGPSNKN
;
A
#
# COMPACT_ATOMS: atom_id res chain seq x y z
N MET A 1 -12.70 -2.93 10.65
CA MET A 1 -13.86 -2.53 11.48
C MET A 1 -13.58 -2.33 12.99
N LEU A 2 -12.48 -2.87 13.54
CA LEU A 2 -12.20 -2.87 14.99
C LEU A 2 -12.20 -1.48 15.65
N TRP A 3 -11.64 -0.46 15.00
CA TRP A 3 -11.63 0.92 15.54
C TRP A 3 -13.02 1.54 15.69
N ILE A 4 -13.99 1.14 14.85
CA ILE A 4 -15.38 1.56 14.99
C ILE A 4 -15.98 0.95 16.27
N VAL A 5 -15.74 -0.34 16.50
CA VAL A 5 -16.17 -1.05 17.73
C VAL A 5 -15.53 -0.44 18.97
N TYR A 6 -14.24 -0.12 18.90
CA TYR A 6 -13.50 0.55 19.99
C TYR A 6 -14.16 1.87 20.38
N GLY A 7 -14.49 2.72 19.40
CA GLY A 7 -15.02 4.06 19.67
C GLY A 7 -16.47 4.09 20.16
N LEU A 8 -17.20 2.96 20.13
CA LEU A 8 -18.60 2.90 20.57
C LEU A 8 -18.72 3.27 22.06
N PRO A 9 -19.74 4.06 22.46
CA PRO A 9 -19.92 4.48 23.85
C PRO A 9 -19.93 3.35 24.91
N PRO A 10 -20.48 2.15 24.63
CA PRO A 10 -20.40 1.01 25.55
C PRO A 10 -19.00 0.42 25.75
N VAL A 11 -18.06 0.70 24.85
CA VAL A 11 -16.68 0.19 24.86
C VAL A 11 -15.74 1.28 25.35
N HIS A 12 -15.66 2.42 24.65
CA HIS A 12 -14.86 3.57 25.02
C HIS A 12 -15.68 4.86 24.92
N PRO A 13 -16.07 5.48 26.05
CA PRO A 13 -16.81 6.72 26.03
C PRO A 13 -15.96 7.88 25.48
N HIS A 14 -16.61 8.88 24.89
CA HIS A 14 -15.99 10.12 24.35
C HIS A 14 -15.01 9.95 23.17
N SER A 15 -15.11 8.87 22.37
CA SER A 15 -14.22 8.61 21.22
C SER A 15 -14.89 8.79 19.83
N ILE A 16 -15.78 9.78 19.70
CA ILE A 16 -16.54 10.02 18.46
C ILE A 16 -15.63 10.26 17.24
N LEU A 17 -14.51 10.97 17.41
CA LEU A 17 -13.58 11.23 16.29
C LEU A 17 -13.00 9.94 15.70
N VAL A 18 -12.78 8.92 16.53
CA VAL A 18 -12.31 7.60 16.08
C VAL A 18 -13.40 6.91 15.26
N ILE A 19 -14.66 7.02 15.68
CA ILE A 19 -15.79 6.46 14.92
C ILE A 19 -15.94 7.17 13.58
N THR A 20 -15.90 8.50 13.53
CA THR A 20 -16.17 9.24 12.29
C THR A 20 -15.12 8.97 11.22
N ILE A 21 -13.82 9.00 11.58
CA ILE A 21 -12.75 8.76 10.62
C ILE A 21 -12.73 7.31 10.13
N ASN A 22 -12.86 6.34 11.04
CA ASN A 22 -12.85 4.92 10.66
C ASN A 22 -14.15 4.50 9.96
N GLY A 23 -15.28 5.11 10.32
CA GLY A 23 -16.56 4.92 9.65
C GLY A 23 -16.55 5.47 8.22
N ALA A 24 -16.00 6.66 8.00
CA ALA A 24 -15.80 7.19 6.65
C ALA A 24 -14.86 6.27 5.84
N GLY A 25 -13.75 5.82 6.44
CA GLY A 25 -12.83 4.85 5.83
C GLY A 25 -13.54 3.55 5.43
N PHE A 26 -14.41 3.01 6.29
CA PHE A 26 -15.21 1.83 5.98
C PHE A 26 -16.13 2.03 4.77
N ILE A 27 -16.82 3.16 4.69
CA ILE A 27 -17.72 3.46 3.57
C ILE A 27 -16.94 3.51 2.26
N ILE A 28 -15.76 4.12 2.27
CA ILE A 28 -14.86 4.19 1.12
C ILE A 28 -14.39 2.77 0.74
N GLU A 29 -13.96 1.96 1.71
CA GLU A 29 -13.54 0.58 1.50
C GLU A 29 -14.66 -0.28 0.90
N LEU A 30 -15.90 -0.16 1.42
CA LEU A 30 -17.07 -0.82 0.85
C LEU A 30 -17.31 -0.39 -0.60
N ALA A 31 -17.15 0.88 -0.93
CA ALA A 31 -17.27 1.35 -2.31
C ALA A 31 -16.21 0.70 -3.22
N TYR A 32 -14.95 0.59 -2.75
CA TYR A 32 -13.89 -0.10 -3.49
C TYR A 32 -14.20 -1.60 -3.68
N VAL A 33 -14.62 -2.30 -2.63
CA VAL A 33 -14.97 -3.72 -2.72
C VAL A 33 -16.18 -3.90 -3.63
N PHE A 34 -17.18 -3.03 -3.54
CA PHE A 34 -18.36 -3.08 -4.40
C PHE A 34 -17.98 -2.96 -5.88
N LEU A 35 -17.14 -1.98 -6.24
CA LEU A 35 -16.62 -1.84 -7.59
C LEU A 35 -15.80 -3.08 -8.01
N PHE A 36 -14.96 -3.62 -7.13
CA PHE A 36 -14.20 -4.84 -7.40
C PHE A 36 -15.12 -6.04 -7.66
N LEU A 37 -16.22 -6.17 -6.92
CA LEU A 37 -17.20 -7.23 -7.12
C LEU A 37 -17.97 -7.07 -8.43
N LEU A 38 -18.18 -5.84 -8.91
CA LEU A 38 -18.83 -5.59 -10.19
C LEU A 38 -17.94 -5.99 -11.38
N TYR A 39 -16.64 -5.68 -11.32
CA TYR A 39 -15.72 -5.83 -12.44
C TYR A 39 -14.80 -7.07 -12.42
N SER A 40 -14.68 -7.80 -11.31
CA SER A 40 -13.74 -8.94 -11.21
C SER A 40 -14.30 -10.28 -11.72
N ASP A 41 -13.46 -11.30 -11.85
CA ASP A 41 -13.87 -12.66 -12.20
C ASP A 41 -14.64 -13.37 -11.08
N ARG A 42 -15.59 -14.27 -11.41
CA ARG A 42 -16.40 -15.02 -10.42
C ARG A 42 -15.57 -15.71 -9.32
N ARG A 43 -14.42 -16.31 -9.67
CA ARG A 43 -13.54 -16.98 -8.68
C ARG A 43 -12.96 -15.98 -7.66
N LYS A 44 -12.55 -14.79 -8.13
CA LYS A 44 -12.01 -13.72 -7.27
C LYS A 44 -13.11 -13.12 -6.41
N ARG A 45 -14.32 -12.91 -6.97
CA ARG A 45 -15.49 -12.43 -6.23
C ARG A 45 -15.82 -13.32 -5.02
N ILE A 46 -15.93 -14.64 -5.23
CA ILE A 46 -16.25 -15.58 -4.14
C ILE A 46 -15.18 -15.53 -3.05
N ARG A 47 -13.90 -15.45 -3.42
CA ARG A 47 -12.80 -15.33 -2.46
C ARG A 47 -12.92 -14.06 -1.62
N ILE A 48 -13.15 -12.91 -2.25
CA ILE A 48 -13.29 -11.64 -1.52
C ILE A 48 -14.54 -11.63 -0.63
N LEU A 49 -15.67 -12.15 -1.11
CA LEU A 49 -16.88 -12.28 -0.28
C LEU A 49 -16.65 -13.19 0.94
N ALA A 50 -15.96 -14.31 0.76
CA ALA A 50 -15.61 -15.19 1.86
C ALA A 50 -14.68 -14.50 2.87
N MET A 51 -13.67 -13.75 2.39
CA MET A 51 -12.78 -12.97 3.26
C MET A 51 -13.54 -11.90 4.04
N MET A 52 -14.46 -11.17 3.39
CA MET A 52 -15.30 -10.19 4.08
C MET A 52 -16.17 -10.85 5.15
N LEU A 53 -16.81 -11.99 4.84
CA LEU A 53 -17.64 -12.70 5.81
C LEU A 53 -16.82 -13.13 7.03
N VAL A 54 -15.61 -13.65 6.81
CA VAL A 54 -14.69 -14.02 7.89
C VAL A 54 -14.30 -12.80 8.71
N GLU A 55 -14.02 -11.65 8.10
CA GLU A 55 -13.70 -10.42 8.82
C GLU A 55 -14.88 -9.94 9.67
N PHE A 56 -16.09 -9.88 9.10
CA PHE A 56 -17.29 -9.49 9.85
C PHE A 56 -17.57 -10.45 11.01
N ALA A 57 -17.44 -11.76 10.78
CA ALA A 57 -17.59 -12.77 11.84
C ALA A 57 -16.54 -12.61 12.94
N PHE A 58 -15.28 -12.36 12.57
CA PHE A 58 -14.18 -12.15 13.51
C PHE A 58 -14.40 -10.90 14.37
N VAL A 59 -14.73 -9.77 13.74
CA VAL A 59 -15.01 -8.51 14.45
C VAL A 59 -16.25 -8.64 15.32
N GLY A 60 -17.31 -9.27 14.82
CA GLY A 60 -18.52 -9.57 15.57
C GLY A 60 -18.25 -10.45 16.79
N ALA A 61 -17.44 -11.49 16.63
CA ALA A 61 -17.03 -12.36 17.72
C ALA A 61 -16.26 -11.60 18.80
N ILE A 62 -15.29 -10.75 18.43
CA ILE A 62 -14.57 -9.90 19.38
C ILE A 62 -15.53 -8.94 20.09
N ALA A 63 -16.43 -8.29 19.35
CA ALA A 63 -17.39 -7.35 19.93
C ALA A 63 -18.30 -8.02 20.95
N VAL A 64 -18.88 -9.18 20.60
CA VAL A 64 -19.71 -9.97 21.52
C VAL A 64 -18.89 -10.40 22.74
N LEU A 65 -17.72 -11.01 22.54
CA LEU A 65 -16.85 -11.49 23.60
C LEU A 65 -16.51 -10.39 24.62
N VAL A 66 -16.13 -9.22 24.14
CA VAL A 66 -15.77 -8.07 24.99
C VAL A 66 -17.00 -7.53 25.73
N LEU A 67 -18.15 -7.41 25.06
CA LEU A 67 -19.37 -6.90 25.68
C LEU A 67 -19.95 -7.87 26.72
N THR A 68 -19.77 -9.18 26.54
CA THR A 68 -20.28 -10.20 27.47
C THR A 68 -19.34 -10.52 28.63
N LEU A 69 -18.02 -10.53 28.43
CA LEU A 69 -17.06 -11.00 29.45
C LEU A 69 -16.44 -9.90 30.29
N ALA A 70 -16.31 -8.67 29.77
CA ALA A 70 -15.75 -7.57 30.52
C ALA A 70 -16.89 -6.71 31.09
N HIS A 71 -16.97 -6.57 32.40
CA HIS A 71 -18.02 -5.77 33.05
C HIS A 71 -17.65 -4.28 33.21
N THR A 72 -16.36 -3.94 33.10
CA THR A 72 -15.86 -2.57 33.25
C THR A 72 -15.46 -1.98 31.89
N HIS A 73 -15.81 -0.72 31.64
CA HIS A 73 -15.46 0.00 30.40
C HIS A 73 -13.95 0.03 30.14
N ASP A 74 -13.12 0.22 31.17
CA ASP A 74 -11.66 0.25 31.04
C ASP A 74 -11.09 -1.07 30.52
N ARG A 75 -11.61 -2.20 31.01
CA ARG A 75 -11.18 -3.53 30.55
C ARG A 75 -11.62 -3.78 29.11
N ARG A 76 -12.84 -3.36 28.73
CA ARG A 76 -13.33 -3.47 27.35
C ARG A 76 -12.46 -2.69 26.37
N SER A 77 -12.18 -1.43 26.73
CA SER A 77 -11.33 -0.53 25.96
C SER A 77 -9.92 -1.09 25.76
N LEU A 78 -9.29 -1.61 26.82
CA LEU A 78 -7.93 -2.17 26.73
C LEU A 78 -7.86 -3.41 25.83
N ILE A 79 -8.84 -4.32 25.93
CA ILE A 79 -8.86 -5.55 25.12
C ILE A 79 -9.04 -5.20 23.64
N VAL A 80 -10.09 -4.44 23.30
CA VAL A 80 -10.35 -4.06 21.90
C VAL A 80 -9.24 -3.17 21.37
N GLY A 81 -8.75 -2.23 22.19
CA GLY A 81 -7.65 -1.33 21.85
C GLY A 81 -6.35 -2.09 21.54
N SER A 82 -6.04 -3.16 22.27
CA SER A 82 -4.87 -4.00 21.97
C SER A 82 -4.94 -4.63 20.58
N PHE A 83 -6.10 -5.20 20.21
CA PHE A 83 -6.31 -5.71 18.85
C PHE A 83 -6.22 -4.58 17.80
N CYS A 84 -6.83 -3.43 18.07
CA CYS A 84 -6.76 -2.26 17.19
C CYS A 84 -5.31 -1.84 16.91
N VAL A 85 -4.47 -1.74 17.94
CA VAL A 85 -3.05 -1.37 17.81
C VAL A 85 -2.26 -2.45 17.06
N PHE A 86 -2.49 -3.72 17.39
CA PHE A 86 -1.80 -4.83 16.73
C PHE A 86 -2.11 -4.88 15.22
N PHE A 87 -3.39 -4.94 14.84
CA PHE A 87 -3.78 -4.97 13.43
C PHE A 87 -3.49 -3.65 12.72
N GLY A 88 -3.65 -2.51 13.41
CA GLY A 88 -3.26 -1.20 12.90
C GLY A 88 -1.77 -1.13 12.57
N THR A 89 -0.92 -1.76 13.38
CA THR A 89 0.53 -1.86 13.11
C THR A 89 0.80 -2.74 11.90
N LEU A 90 0.10 -3.88 11.77
CA LEU A 90 0.24 -4.77 10.61
C LEU A 90 -0.12 -4.08 9.29
N MET A 91 -1.03 -3.11 9.28
CA MET A 91 -1.35 -2.35 8.05
C MET A 91 -0.13 -1.60 7.48
N TYR A 92 0.85 -1.22 8.32
CA TYR A 92 2.08 -0.57 7.86
C TYR A 92 3.03 -1.52 7.11
N ALA A 93 2.77 -2.83 7.10
CA ALA A 93 3.53 -3.77 6.28
C ALA A 93 3.39 -3.47 4.78
N ALA A 94 2.22 -3.01 4.32
CA ALA A 94 1.99 -2.69 2.91
C ALA A 94 2.84 -1.51 2.40
N PRO A 95 2.82 -0.31 3.02
CA PRO A 95 3.68 0.79 2.59
C PRO A 95 5.16 0.46 2.75
N LEU A 96 5.56 -0.30 3.79
CA LEU A 96 6.93 -0.74 3.96
C LEU A 96 7.37 -1.67 2.82
N SER A 97 6.51 -2.61 2.41
CA SER A 97 6.78 -3.48 1.26
C SER A 97 6.98 -2.69 -0.03
N ILE A 98 6.18 -1.64 -0.25
CA ILE A 98 6.34 -0.76 -1.41
C ILE A 98 7.68 -0.01 -1.34
N MET A 99 8.04 0.58 -0.20
CA MET A 99 9.32 1.28 -0.03
C MET A 99 10.53 0.37 -0.28
N VAL A 100 10.50 -0.87 0.21
CA VAL A 100 11.58 -1.84 -0.06
C VAL A 100 11.63 -2.21 -1.55
N SER A 101 10.47 -2.40 -2.18
CA SER A 101 10.41 -2.73 -3.61
C SER A 101 10.94 -1.61 -4.51
N THR A 102 10.65 -0.34 -4.18
CA THR A 102 11.10 0.80 -4.98
C THR A 102 12.61 0.99 -4.91
N MET A 103 13.23 0.78 -3.75
CA MET A 103 14.69 0.80 -3.60
C MET A 103 15.37 -0.25 -4.50
N GLY A 104 14.81 -1.46 -4.56
CA GLY A 104 15.31 -2.51 -5.45
C GLY A 104 15.15 -2.17 -6.93
N THR A 105 13.99 -1.64 -7.33
CA THR A 105 13.74 -1.28 -8.73
C THR A 105 14.61 -0.12 -9.21
N GLU A 106 14.87 0.86 -8.35
CA GLU A 106 15.75 1.99 -8.68
C GLU A 106 17.21 1.53 -8.82
N ALA A 107 17.69 0.65 -7.92
CA ALA A 107 19.02 0.07 -8.03
C ALA A 107 19.21 -0.71 -9.34
N VAL A 108 18.24 -1.53 -9.73
CA VAL A 108 18.27 -2.28 -11.01
C VAL A 108 18.20 -1.33 -12.22
N ARG A 109 17.38 -0.28 -12.16
CA ARG A 109 17.26 0.73 -13.22
C ARG A 109 18.57 1.49 -13.43
N VAL A 110 19.24 1.87 -12.34
CA VAL A 110 20.53 2.56 -12.38
C VAL A 110 21.62 1.65 -12.97
N GLU A 111 21.69 0.39 -12.53
CA GLU A 111 22.66 -0.57 -13.06
C GLU A 111 22.45 -0.85 -14.55
N SER A 112 21.18 -1.03 -14.97
CA SER A 112 20.81 -1.21 -16.38
C SER A 112 21.21 -0.01 -17.23
N SER A 113 21.01 1.21 -16.73
CA SER A 113 21.40 2.45 -17.41
C SER A 113 22.93 2.55 -17.56
N ARG A 114 23.68 2.19 -16.51
CA ARG A 114 25.15 2.15 -16.52
C ARG A 114 25.69 1.16 -17.54
N ASN A 115 25.11 -0.04 -17.62
CA ASN A 115 25.53 -1.06 -18.58
C ASN A 115 25.24 -0.66 -20.03
N LYS A 116 24.12 0.03 -20.30
CA LYS A 116 23.85 0.60 -21.62
C LYS A 116 24.86 1.68 -22.03
N ILE A 117 25.28 2.54 -21.10
CA ILE A 117 26.32 3.55 -21.35
C ILE A 117 27.66 2.87 -21.62
N LYS A 118 28.03 1.85 -20.83
CA LYS A 118 29.28 1.10 -21.02
C LYS A 118 29.31 0.39 -22.38
N ALA A 119 28.20 -0.20 -22.81
CA ALA A 119 28.06 -0.82 -24.13
C ALA A 119 28.23 0.21 -25.26
N LYS A 120 27.54 1.35 -25.20
CA LYS A 120 27.71 2.44 -26.18
C LYS A 120 29.15 2.95 -26.25
N ASN A 121 29.82 3.08 -25.11
CA ASN A 121 31.22 3.52 -25.07
C ASN A 121 32.17 2.49 -25.70
N PHE A 122 31.92 1.18 -25.52
CA PHE A 122 32.70 0.12 -26.15
C PHE A 122 32.55 0.14 -27.69
N GLU A 123 31.32 0.31 -28.19
CA GLU A 123 31.07 0.48 -29.62
C GLU A 123 31.83 1.68 -30.19
N LEU A 124 31.78 2.84 -29.51
CA LEU A 124 32.51 4.06 -29.92
C LEU A 124 34.03 3.89 -29.92
N THR A 125 34.61 3.10 -29.01
CA THR A 125 36.06 2.82 -28.98
C THR A 125 36.52 1.82 -30.05
N GLY A 126 35.62 0.98 -30.56
CA GLY A 126 35.90 0.04 -31.66
C GLY A 126 35.83 0.68 -33.05
N LEU A 127 35.36 1.92 -33.18
CA LEU A 127 35.31 2.63 -34.46
C LEU A 127 36.69 3.22 -34.84
N PRO A 128 37.08 3.15 -36.13
CA PRO A 128 38.32 3.76 -36.61
C PRO A 128 38.32 5.28 -36.35
N SER A 129 39.47 5.85 -35.96
CA SER A 129 39.64 7.24 -35.45
C SER A 129 39.01 8.37 -36.29
N GLY A 130 38.65 8.14 -37.56
CA GLY A 130 37.96 9.12 -38.40
C GLY A 130 36.43 9.18 -38.22
N ALA A 131 35.81 8.13 -37.68
CA ALA A 131 34.35 8.03 -37.55
C ALA A 131 33.83 8.54 -36.19
N THR A 132 34.66 8.50 -35.14
CA THR A 132 34.31 8.91 -33.78
C THR A 132 33.95 10.39 -33.68
N SER A 133 34.61 11.26 -34.46
CA SER A 133 34.31 12.70 -34.53
C SER A 133 32.95 13.01 -35.20
N ILE A 134 32.51 12.19 -36.16
CA ILE A 134 31.24 12.39 -36.87
C ILE A 134 30.07 11.95 -35.98
N THR A 135 30.22 10.85 -35.23
CA THR A 135 29.17 10.35 -34.33
C THR A 135 28.99 11.23 -33.09
N MET A 136 30.07 11.79 -32.53
CA MET A 136 30.01 12.73 -31.39
C MET A 136 29.27 14.04 -31.74
N LEU A 137 29.46 14.58 -32.96
CA LEU A 137 28.73 15.77 -33.43
C LEU A 137 27.22 15.50 -33.61
N GLY A 138 26.84 14.27 -33.97
CA GLY A 138 25.44 13.86 -34.12
C GLY A 138 24.72 13.73 -32.77
N HIS A 139 25.35 13.10 -31.78
CA HIS A 139 24.73 12.80 -30.47
C HIS A 139 24.60 14.03 -29.56
N SER A 140 25.49 15.02 -29.70
CA SER A 140 25.42 16.34 -29.03
C SER A 140 24.16 17.14 -29.41
N LYS A 141 23.70 17.05 -30.68
CA LYS A 141 22.49 17.75 -31.14
C LYS A 141 21.17 17.13 -30.64
N ILE A 142 21.17 15.89 -30.14
CA ILE A 142 19.96 15.19 -29.69
C ILE A 142 19.70 15.44 -28.19
N LEU A 143 20.74 15.81 -27.42
CA LEU A 143 20.64 16.16 -26.00
C LEU A 143 20.49 17.69 -25.81
N GLY A 144 19.54 18.29 -26.53
CA GLY A 144 19.08 19.67 -26.26
C GLY A 144 18.55 19.81 -24.82
N PRO A 145 18.53 21.03 -24.25
CA PRO A 145 18.36 21.23 -22.82
C PRO A 145 17.05 20.61 -22.31
N SER A 146 17.18 19.76 -21.30
CA SER A 146 16.08 19.20 -20.52
C SER A 146 15.27 20.34 -19.90
N ASN A 147 14.17 20.71 -20.58
CA ASN A 147 13.19 21.67 -20.10
C ASN A 147 12.55 21.12 -18.81
N LYS A 148 12.95 21.68 -17.67
CA LYS A 148 12.31 21.45 -16.38
C LYS A 148 11.20 22.49 -16.23
N ASN A 149 9.97 22.05 -16.48
CA ASN A 149 8.75 22.68 -15.99
C ASN A 149 8.03 21.69 -15.07
#